data_AF-A0AB39YG47-F1
#
_entry.id   AF-A0AB39YG47-F1
#
_cell.length_a   1.000
_cell.length_b   1.000
_cell.length_c   1.000
_cell.angle_alpha   90.00
_cell.angle_beta   90.00
_cell.angle_gamma   90.00
#
_symmetry.space_group_name_H-M   'P 1'
#
loop_
_entity.id
_entity.type
_entity.pdbx_description
1 polymer ?
#
loop_
_entity_poly.entity_id
_entity_poly.type
_entity_poly.pdbx_seq_one_letter_code
_entity_poly.pdbx_strand_id
1 'polypeptide(L)'
;MIDNDGRTGVVPTLTITAVDAAGKDLPDVRVRTAYGSDRGGLVVQHGRAYDILAFSGAEADRVADVRVTVKELVPADLPAGSSAIEAKPADAAGQPMSKFDAFDQVILKNPNATAVSVRVVYLVYDQPKSGASQQVAEVVPIGGLTTIPAGATSSVTVSGDAKAAVQKFSGGPAVSVKAYFSR
;
A
#
# COMPACT_ATOMS: atom_id res chain seq x y z
N MET A 1 7.38 -9.84 2.32
CA MET A 1 6.08 -10.39 2.76
C MET A 1 6.03 -10.33 4.28
N ILE A 2 4.84 -10.26 4.89
CA ILE A 2 4.67 -10.25 6.34
C ILE A 2 3.75 -11.42 6.69
N ASP A 3 4.28 -12.41 7.41
CA ASP A 3 3.51 -13.54 7.91
C ASP A 3 2.98 -13.23 9.33
N ASN A 4 1.74 -13.60 9.59
CA ASN A 4 1.08 -13.50 10.89
C ASN A 4 0.44 -14.85 11.23
N ASP A 5 1.18 -15.65 12.00
CA ASP A 5 0.73 -16.96 12.47
C ASP A 5 -0.23 -16.87 13.68
N GLY A 6 -0.50 -15.66 14.16
CA GLY A 6 -1.47 -15.39 15.23
C GLY A 6 -2.91 -15.59 14.77
N ARG A 7 -3.85 -15.69 15.71
CA ARG A 7 -5.27 -15.98 15.41
C ARG A 7 -6.10 -14.74 15.04
N THR A 8 -5.55 -13.55 15.19
CA THR A 8 -6.22 -12.26 14.96
C THR A 8 -5.39 -11.36 14.06
N GLY A 9 -6.02 -10.34 13.48
CA GLY A 9 -5.29 -9.26 12.84
C GLY A 9 -4.37 -8.54 13.84
N VAL A 10 -3.26 -8.01 13.34
CA VAL A 10 -2.30 -7.23 14.13
C VAL A 10 -1.85 -5.99 13.36
N VAL A 11 -1.47 -4.96 14.08
CA VAL A 11 -0.90 -3.72 13.56
C VAL A 11 0.54 -3.61 14.03
N PRO A 12 1.52 -3.93 13.18
CA PRO A 12 2.92 -3.82 13.54
C PRO A 12 3.43 -2.37 13.42
N THR A 13 4.43 -2.07 14.23
CA THR A 13 5.39 -0.98 13.99
C THR A 13 6.74 -1.63 13.73
N LEU A 14 7.15 -1.64 12.47
CA LEU A 14 8.38 -2.29 12.00
C LEU A 14 9.57 -1.31 11.96
N THR A 15 10.76 -1.83 12.23
CA THR A 15 12.03 -1.23 11.79
C THR A 15 12.56 -2.02 10.62
N ILE A 16 12.92 -1.33 9.55
CA ILE A 16 13.34 -1.96 8.29
C ILE A 16 14.70 -1.39 7.91
N THR A 17 15.68 -2.27 7.74
CA THR A 17 17.05 -1.94 7.34
C THR A 17 17.31 -2.57 5.99
N ALA A 18 17.68 -1.76 4.99
CA ALA A 18 18.07 -2.26 3.68
C ALA A 18 19.43 -2.97 3.74
N VAL A 19 19.56 -4.10 3.04
CA VAL A 19 20.81 -4.85 2.93
C VAL A 19 21.15 -5.16 1.47
N ASP A 20 22.44 -5.26 1.17
CA ASP A 20 22.92 -5.69 -0.15
C ASP A 20 22.88 -7.21 -0.33
N ALA A 21 23.32 -7.69 -1.50
CA ALA A 21 23.33 -9.11 -1.83
C ALA A 21 24.25 -9.97 -0.93
N ALA A 22 25.19 -9.36 -0.21
CA ALA A 22 26.02 -10.03 0.79
C ALA A 22 25.40 -9.99 2.20
N GLY A 23 24.21 -9.40 2.36
CA GLY A 23 23.53 -9.22 3.63
C GLY A 23 24.09 -8.07 4.47
N LYS A 24 24.94 -7.19 3.89
CA LYS A 24 25.52 -6.04 4.58
C LYS A 24 24.54 -4.88 4.59
N ASP A 25 24.41 -4.23 5.74
CA ASP A 25 23.55 -3.06 5.91
C ASP A 25 23.99 -1.90 4.99
N LEU A 26 22.99 -1.22 4.43
CA LEU A 26 23.13 -0.03 3.60
C LEU A 26 22.65 1.19 4.41
N PRO A 27 23.49 1.79 5.28
CA PRO A 27 23.05 2.78 6.27
C PRO A 27 22.56 4.10 5.65
N ASP A 28 23.03 4.42 4.43
CA ASP A 28 22.62 5.63 3.70
C ASP A 28 21.35 5.43 2.86
N VAL A 29 20.79 4.21 2.85
CA VAL A 29 19.53 3.90 2.17
C VAL A 29 18.36 4.08 3.13
N ARG A 30 17.48 5.01 2.78
CA ARG A 30 16.21 5.22 3.48
C ARG A 30 15.15 4.29 2.90
N VAL A 31 14.51 3.53 3.78
CA VAL A 31 13.35 2.69 3.47
C VAL A 31 12.08 3.44 3.86
N ARG A 32 11.09 3.48 2.97
CA ARG A 32 9.73 3.94 3.26
C ARG A 32 8.74 2.84 2.94
N THR A 33 7.71 2.70 3.78
CA THR A 33 6.62 1.77 3.52
C THR A 33 5.45 2.47 2.84
N ALA A 34 4.77 1.79 1.92
CA ALA A 34 3.62 2.33 1.21
C ALA A 34 2.36 2.29 2.07
N TYR A 35 2.17 1.21 2.82
CA TYR A 35 0.98 0.96 3.64
C TYR A 35 1.17 1.34 5.11
N GLY A 36 2.38 1.73 5.51
CA GLY A 36 2.65 2.25 6.84
C GLY A 36 2.94 1.18 7.88
N SER A 37 3.43 -0.01 7.51
CA SER A 37 3.82 -1.05 8.48
C SER A 37 4.94 -0.63 9.44
N ASP A 38 5.71 0.42 9.13
CA ASP A 38 6.71 1.04 10.00
C ASP A 38 6.14 2.05 11.00
N ARG A 39 4.83 2.34 10.93
CA ARG A 39 4.17 3.39 11.71
C ARG A 39 2.75 3.03 12.16
N GLY A 40 2.42 1.73 12.17
CA GLY A 40 1.10 1.24 12.60
C GLY A 40 -0.06 1.56 11.65
N GLY A 41 0.22 1.80 10.37
CA GLY A 41 -0.78 2.11 9.35
C GLY A 41 -1.39 0.88 8.66
N LEU A 42 -0.71 -0.27 8.71
CA LEU A 42 -1.14 -1.52 8.08
C LEU A 42 -1.70 -2.49 9.10
N VAL A 43 -2.90 -3.01 8.86
CA VAL A 43 -3.42 -4.19 9.56
C VAL A 43 -2.99 -5.44 8.77
N VAL A 44 -2.20 -6.29 9.42
CA VAL A 44 -1.77 -7.60 8.93
C VAL A 44 -2.79 -8.63 9.41
N GLN A 45 -3.59 -9.14 8.47
CA GLN A 45 -4.54 -10.23 8.72
C GLN A 45 -3.82 -11.53 9.13
N HIS A 46 -4.56 -12.48 9.71
CA HIS A 46 -4.07 -13.84 9.90
C HIS A 46 -3.58 -14.45 8.57
N GLY A 47 -2.46 -15.16 8.62
CA GLY A 47 -1.81 -15.72 7.45
C GLY A 47 -0.79 -14.73 6.88
N ARG A 48 -1.14 -14.02 5.81
CA ARG A 48 -0.18 -13.20 5.05
C ARG A 48 -0.72 -11.83 4.69
N ALA A 49 0.18 -10.86 4.78
CA ALA A 49 0.05 -9.56 4.16
C ALA A 49 1.37 -9.17 3.47
N TYR A 50 1.37 -8.04 2.80
CA TYR A 50 2.57 -7.42 2.29
C TYR A 50 2.46 -5.91 2.46
N ASP A 51 3.61 -5.27 2.61
CA ASP A 51 3.78 -3.85 2.41
C ASP A 51 4.73 -3.67 1.21
N ILE A 52 4.65 -2.52 0.55
CA ILE A 52 5.50 -2.18 -0.57
C ILE A 52 6.54 -1.18 -0.08
N LEU A 53 7.80 -1.47 -0.37
CA LEU A 53 8.93 -0.65 0.08
C LEU A 53 9.42 0.24 -1.05
N ALA A 54 9.73 1.48 -0.72
CA ALA A 54 10.45 2.41 -1.57
C ALA A 54 11.82 2.68 -0.95
N PHE A 55 12.87 2.60 -1.78
CA PHE A 55 14.25 2.84 -1.36
C PHE A 55 14.76 4.14 -1.96
N SER A 56 15.55 4.89 -1.19
CA SER A 56 16.14 6.15 -1.63
C SER A 56 17.49 6.36 -0.97
N GLY A 57 18.42 7.01 -1.67
CA GLY A 57 19.81 7.15 -1.23
C GLY A 57 20.77 6.76 -2.35
N ALA A 58 22.05 7.04 -2.18
CA ALA A 58 23.07 6.80 -3.21
C ALA A 58 23.18 5.33 -3.62
N GLU A 59 22.93 4.41 -2.68
CA GLU A 59 23.08 2.95 -2.87
C GLU A 59 21.73 2.22 -2.94
N ALA A 60 20.64 2.93 -3.27
CA ALA A 60 19.29 2.34 -3.28
C ALA A 60 19.08 1.26 -4.35
N ASP A 61 19.91 1.26 -5.40
CA ASP A 61 19.95 0.26 -6.46
C ASP A 61 20.68 -1.03 -6.06
N ARG A 62 21.48 -0.99 -4.98
CA ARG A 62 22.17 -2.16 -4.41
C ARG A 62 21.33 -2.98 -3.45
N VAL A 63 20.14 -2.50 -3.09
CA VAL A 63 19.26 -3.20 -2.16
C VAL A 63 18.84 -4.53 -2.77
N ALA A 64 19.18 -5.62 -2.08
CA ALA A 64 18.80 -6.97 -2.47
C ALA A 64 17.75 -7.58 -1.54
N ASP A 65 17.74 -7.17 -0.27
CA ASP A 65 16.78 -7.62 0.73
C ASP A 65 16.63 -6.58 1.86
N VAL A 66 15.79 -6.88 2.84
CA VAL A 66 15.63 -6.09 4.06
C VAL A 66 15.70 -6.96 5.31
N ARG A 67 16.36 -6.44 6.35
CA ARG A 67 16.24 -6.95 7.70
C ARG A 67 15.11 -6.23 8.41
N VAL A 68 14.20 -6.99 9.01
CA VAL A 68 13.00 -6.45 9.68
C VAL A 68 13.05 -6.79 11.16
N THR A 69 12.71 -5.82 12.01
CA THR A 69 12.49 -6.03 13.45
C THR A 69 11.13 -5.47 13.85
N VAL A 70 10.35 -6.24 14.59
CA VAL A 70 9.07 -5.77 15.15
C VAL A 70 9.37 -4.96 16.41
N LYS A 71 9.04 -3.67 16.41
CA LYS A 71 9.14 -2.83 17.62
C LYS A 71 7.90 -2.92 18.48
N GLU A 72 6.74 -2.94 17.84
CA GLU A 72 5.45 -3.00 18.49
C GLU A 72 4.50 -3.86 17.66
N LEU A 73 3.57 -4.53 18.34
CA LEU A 73 2.52 -5.31 17.73
C LEU A 73 1.23 -5.10 18.52
N VAL A 74 0.23 -4.46 17.91
CA VAL A 74 -1.05 -4.17 18.55
C VAL A 74 -2.14 -5.04 17.94
N PRO A 75 -3.02 -5.68 18.73
CA PRO A 75 -4.17 -6.40 18.19
C PRO A 75 -5.06 -5.51 17.32
N ALA A 76 -5.58 -6.06 16.23
CA ALA A 76 -6.57 -5.42 15.37
C ALA A 76 -7.85 -6.24 15.34
N ASP A 77 -8.99 -5.56 15.35
CA ASP A 77 -10.29 -6.17 15.14
C ASP A 77 -10.55 -6.36 13.64
N LEU A 78 -9.86 -7.34 13.06
CA LEU A 78 -10.08 -7.81 11.70
C LEU A 78 -10.31 -9.33 11.76
N PRO A 79 -11.50 -9.82 11.35
CA PRO A 79 -11.80 -11.24 11.38
C PRO A 79 -10.82 -12.07 10.55
N ALA A 80 -10.49 -13.26 11.07
CA ALA A 80 -9.73 -14.24 10.29
C ALA A 80 -10.49 -14.59 9.00
N GLY A 81 -9.75 -14.78 7.90
CA GLY A 81 -10.33 -15.08 6.59
C GLY A 81 -10.96 -13.88 5.87
N SER A 82 -10.77 -12.65 6.38
CA SER A 82 -11.15 -11.43 5.65
C SER A 82 -10.51 -11.41 4.26
N SER A 83 -11.35 -11.22 3.25
CA SER A 83 -10.96 -11.09 1.84
C SER A 83 -10.56 -9.66 1.52
N ALA A 84 -9.59 -9.52 0.61
CA ALA A 84 -9.13 -8.21 0.16
C ALA A 84 -10.26 -7.35 -0.43
N ILE A 85 -10.16 -6.04 -0.22
CA ILE A 85 -11.09 -5.07 -0.77
C ILE A 85 -10.76 -4.79 -2.24
N GLU A 86 -11.76 -4.90 -3.09
CA GLU A 86 -11.63 -4.54 -4.49
C GLU A 86 -11.67 -3.02 -4.62
N ALA A 87 -10.64 -2.42 -5.25
CA ALA A 87 -10.52 -0.99 -5.46
C ALA A 87 -10.47 -0.68 -6.95
N LYS A 88 -11.47 0.06 -7.45
CA LYS A 88 -11.63 0.38 -8.87
C LYS A 88 -11.63 1.88 -9.10
N PRO A 89 -10.72 2.43 -9.92
CA PRO A 89 -10.80 3.80 -10.40
C PRO A 89 -12.12 4.07 -11.14
N ALA A 90 -12.67 5.26 -10.96
CA ALA A 90 -13.88 5.72 -11.64
C ALA A 90 -13.91 7.24 -11.84
N ASP A 91 -14.70 7.69 -12.80
CA ASP A 91 -14.98 9.11 -13.02
C ASP A 91 -15.91 9.67 -11.93
N ALA A 92 -16.21 10.97 -11.98
CA ALA A 92 -17.12 11.62 -11.03
C ALA A 92 -18.55 11.04 -11.01
N ALA A 93 -19.00 10.41 -12.10
CA ALA A 93 -20.31 9.76 -12.20
C ALA A 93 -20.31 8.29 -11.72
N GLY A 94 -19.13 7.75 -11.35
CA GLY A 94 -18.97 6.38 -10.89
C GLY A 94 -18.77 5.36 -12.00
N GLN A 95 -18.52 5.82 -13.23
CA GLN A 95 -18.20 4.92 -14.34
C GLN A 95 -16.76 4.41 -14.21
N PRO A 96 -16.52 3.10 -14.42
CA PRO A 96 -15.18 2.52 -14.30
C PRO A 96 -14.18 3.19 -15.25
N MET A 97 -12.98 3.46 -14.74
CA MET A 97 -11.86 3.99 -15.51
C MET A 97 -10.64 3.10 -15.38
N SER A 98 -9.68 3.27 -16.29
CA SER A 98 -8.37 2.66 -16.11
C SER A 98 -7.62 3.35 -14.98
N LYS A 99 -6.77 2.58 -14.28
CA LYS A 99 -5.80 3.15 -13.33
C LYS A 99 -4.75 4.06 -13.99
N PHE A 100 -4.64 4.02 -15.31
CA PHE A 100 -3.76 4.86 -16.11
C PHE A 100 -4.44 6.17 -16.56
N ASP A 101 -5.73 6.33 -16.32
CA ASP A 101 -6.47 7.55 -16.67
C ASP A 101 -6.47 8.54 -15.50
N ALA A 102 -6.82 9.79 -15.77
CA ALA A 102 -7.04 10.80 -14.74
C ALA A 102 -8.43 10.60 -14.07
N PHE A 103 -8.53 9.66 -13.13
CA PHE A 103 -9.79 9.33 -12.44
C PHE A 103 -10.11 10.26 -11.25
N ASP A 104 -11.40 10.37 -10.90
CA ASP A 104 -11.90 11.30 -9.88
C ASP A 104 -12.24 10.63 -8.55
N GLN A 105 -12.47 9.32 -8.55
CA GLN A 105 -12.75 8.56 -7.34
C GLN A 105 -12.28 7.10 -7.44
N VAL A 106 -12.20 6.44 -6.29
CA VAL A 106 -11.98 4.99 -6.19
C VAL A 106 -13.20 4.36 -5.55
N ILE A 107 -13.84 3.44 -6.27
CA ILE A 107 -14.94 2.63 -5.79
C ILE A 107 -14.37 1.41 -5.06
N LEU A 108 -14.71 1.27 -3.79
CA LEU A 108 -14.29 0.20 -2.92
C LEU A 108 -15.44 -0.76 -2.69
N LYS A 109 -15.25 -2.05 -2.97
CA LYS A 109 -16.24 -3.10 -2.71
C LYS A 109 -15.75 -4.01 -1.61
N ASN A 110 -16.53 -4.12 -0.54
CA ASN A 110 -16.27 -5.01 0.57
C ASN A 110 -17.02 -6.35 0.38
N PRO A 111 -16.33 -7.45 0.03
CA PRO A 111 -16.96 -8.76 -0.09
C PRO A 111 -17.19 -9.44 1.27
N ASN A 112 -16.70 -8.87 2.37
CA ASN A 112 -16.72 -9.50 3.69
C ASN A 112 -18.11 -9.37 4.34
N ALA A 113 -18.40 -10.32 5.24
CA ALA A 113 -19.62 -10.35 6.05
C ALA A 113 -19.60 -9.35 7.22
N THR A 114 -18.48 -8.64 7.41
CA THR A 114 -18.30 -7.61 8.45
C THR A 114 -17.88 -6.29 7.81
N ALA A 115 -18.14 -5.19 8.51
CA ALA A 115 -17.55 -3.91 8.14
C ALA A 115 -16.02 -3.98 8.27
N VAL A 116 -15.31 -3.27 7.39
CA VAL A 116 -13.84 -3.18 7.43
C VAL A 116 -13.39 -1.74 7.26
N SER A 117 -12.24 -1.42 7.84
CA SER A 117 -11.60 -0.11 7.66
C SER A 117 -10.38 -0.25 6.76
N VAL A 118 -10.31 0.58 5.72
CA VAL A 118 -9.22 0.57 4.76
C VAL A 118 -8.70 1.97 4.46
N ARG A 119 -7.47 2.03 3.99
CA ARG A 119 -6.91 3.19 3.28
C ARG A 119 -6.64 2.82 1.84
N VAL A 120 -6.59 3.83 0.98
CA VAL A 120 -6.31 3.68 -0.44
C VAL A 120 -5.02 4.43 -0.78
N VAL A 121 -4.21 3.85 -1.65
CA VAL A 121 -2.98 4.48 -2.12
C VAL A 121 -2.83 4.33 -3.64
N TYR A 122 -2.34 5.40 -4.25
CA TYR A 122 -1.85 5.43 -5.62
C TYR A 122 -0.33 5.27 -5.60
N LEU A 123 0.16 4.25 -6.29
CA LEU A 123 1.57 3.91 -6.37
C LEU A 123 2.06 4.18 -7.78
N VAL A 124 3.12 4.97 -7.87
CA VAL A 124 3.81 5.26 -9.12
C VAL A 124 5.14 4.52 -9.09
N TYR A 125 5.38 3.72 -10.11
CA TYR A 125 6.61 2.97 -10.24
C TYR A 125 7.59 3.71 -11.14
N ASP A 126 8.87 3.58 -10.85
CA ASP A 126 9.91 4.05 -11.76
C ASP A 126 9.93 3.24 -13.07
N GLN A 127 10.68 3.75 -14.04
CA GLN A 127 10.91 3.10 -15.33
C GLN A 127 12.41 2.82 -15.45
N PRO A 128 12.93 1.80 -14.75
CA PRO A 128 14.35 1.51 -14.76
C PRO A 128 14.78 1.01 -16.14
N LYS A 129 16.07 1.10 -16.43
CA LYS A 129 16.66 0.46 -17.62
C LYS A 129 16.46 -1.06 -17.53
N SER A 130 16.40 -1.72 -18.68
CA SER A 130 16.31 -3.19 -18.74
C SER A 130 17.40 -3.85 -17.87
N GLY A 131 16.99 -4.80 -17.05
CA GLY A 131 17.87 -5.51 -16.10
C GLY A 131 17.97 -4.87 -14.71
N ALA A 132 17.51 -3.64 -14.50
CA ALA A 132 17.40 -3.04 -13.17
C ALA A 132 16.01 -3.27 -12.56
N SER A 133 15.95 -3.41 -11.23
CA SER A 133 14.72 -3.65 -10.48
C SER A 133 13.81 -2.42 -10.50
N GLN A 134 12.52 -2.64 -10.76
CA GLN A 134 11.50 -1.59 -10.64
C GLN A 134 11.16 -1.36 -9.16
N GLN A 135 11.04 -0.09 -8.77
CA GLN A 135 10.70 0.34 -7.43
C GLN A 135 9.51 1.30 -7.44
N VAL A 136 8.88 1.49 -6.28
CA VAL A 136 7.91 2.56 -6.11
C VAL A 136 8.65 3.88 -5.94
N ALA A 137 8.39 4.81 -6.86
CA ALA A 137 8.95 6.16 -6.83
C ALA A 137 8.08 7.12 -6.01
N GLU A 138 6.75 7.01 -6.12
CA GLU A 138 5.81 7.83 -5.36
C GLU A 138 4.71 6.98 -4.72
N VAL A 139 4.43 7.29 -3.44
CA VAL A 139 3.34 6.71 -2.64
C VAL A 139 2.41 7.86 -2.30
N VAL A 140 1.22 7.90 -2.91
CA VAL A 140 0.27 9.00 -2.75
C VAL A 140 -1.03 8.48 -2.14
N PRO A 141 -1.32 8.79 -0.86
CA PRO A 141 -2.58 8.41 -0.23
C PRO A 141 -3.78 9.03 -0.97
N ILE A 142 -4.84 8.24 -1.18
CA ILE A 142 -6.11 8.73 -1.72
C ILE A 142 -7.11 8.78 -0.56
N GLY A 143 -7.52 9.99 -0.18
CA GLY A 143 -8.47 10.22 0.91
C GLY A 143 -7.93 9.82 2.29
N GLY A 144 -8.86 9.54 3.21
CA GLY A 144 -8.58 9.16 4.59
C GLY A 144 -8.77 7.67 4.89
N LEU A 145 -8.98 7.35 6.17
CA LEU A 145 -9.48 6.04 6.59
C LEU A 145 -10.96 5.94 6.23
N THR A 146 -11.34 4.86 5.53
CA THR A 146 -12.71 4.63 5.07
C THR A 146 -13.22 3.32 5.65
N THR A 147 -14.32 3.38 6.39
CA THR A 147 -15.04 2.18 6.84
C THR A 147 -16.12 1.81 5.82
N ILE A 148 -16.05 0.59 5.31
CA ILE A 148 -17.00 0.05 4.33
C ILE A 148 -17.86 -0.98 5.04
N PRO A 149 -19.21 -0.83 5.06
CA PRO A 149 -20.09 -1.82 5.64
C PRO A 149 -19.96 -3.21 4.97
N ALA A 150 -20.44 -4.24 5.66
CA ALA A 150 -20.45 -5.61 5.15
C ALA A 150 -21.19 -5.70 3.80
N GLY A 151 -20.60 -6.37 2.82
CA GLY A 151 -21.20 -6.55 1.48
C GLY A 151 -21.42 -5.26 0.68
N ALA A 152 -20.99 -4.10 1.18
CA ALA A 152 -21.31 -2.80 0.62
C ALA A 152 -20.21 -2.23 -0.27
N THR A 153 -20.57 -1.16 -0.95
CA THR A 153 -19.65 -0.33 -1.74
C THR A 153 -19.53 1.04 -1.08
N SER A 154 -18.33 1.61 -1.09
CA SER A 154 -18.07 3.02 -0.74
C SER A 154 -17.24 3.67 -1.84
N SER A 155 -17.36 4.97 -2.02
CA SER A 155 -16.43 5.74 -2.87
C SER A 155 -15.45 6.55 -2.03
N VAL A 156 -14.26 6.76 -2.55
CA VAL A 156 -13.25 7.67 -1.99
C VAL A 156 -12.88 8.67 -3.08
N THR A 157 -13.19 9.95 -2.84
CA THR A 157 -12.87 11.03 -3.77
C THR A 157 -11.36 11.26 -3.87
N VAL A 158 -10.86 11.40 -5.09
CA VAL A 158 -9.49 11.80 -5.39
C VAL A 158 -9.42 13.33 -5.35
N SER A 159 -8.70 13.87 -4.37
CA SER A 159 -8.57 15.31 -4.14
C SER A 159 -7.15 15.67 -3.69
N GLY A 160 -6.84 16.97 -3.66
CA GLY A 160 -5.52 17.47 -3.23
C GLY A 160 -4.36 16.84 -4.01
N ASP A 161 -3.33 16.41 -3.28
CA ASP A 161 -2.12 15.79 -3.84
C ASP A 161 -2.41 14.54 -4.67
N ALA A 162 -3.43 13.76 -4.29
CA ALA A 162 -3.84 12.58 -5.05
C ALA A 162 -4.36 12.96 -6.44
N LYS A 163 -5.15 14.05 -6.53
CA LYS A 163 -5.64 14.55 -7.82
C LYS A 163 -4.51 15.06 -8.69
N ALA A 164 -3.58 15.82 -8.10
CA ALA A 164 -2.39 16.28 -8.80
C ALA A 164 -1.53 15.12 -9.33
N ALA A 165 -1.32 14.08 -8.52
CA ALA A 165 -0.54 12.90 -8.90
C ALA A 165 -1.20 12.09 -10.01
N VAL A 166 -2.51 11.79 -9.89
CA VAL A 166 -3.27 11.05 -10.90
C VAL A 166 -3.27 11.81 -12.24
N GLN A 167 -3.42 13.13 -12.22
CA GLN A 167 -3.30 13.96 -13.42
C GLN A 167 -1.88 13.94 -14.02
N LYS A 168 -0.85 14.12 -13.18
CA LYS A 168 0.56 14.14 -13.59
C LYS A 168 0.99 12.84 -14.29
N PHE A 169 0.50 11.69 -13.81
CA PHE A 169 0.94 10.37 -14.27
C PHE A 169 -0.05 9.67 -15.21
N SER A 170 -1.17 10.32 -15.55
CA SER A 170 -2.13 9.80 -16.53
C SER A 170 -1.47 9.54 -17.88
N GLY A 171 -1.72 8.39 -18.48
CA GLY A 171 -1.09 7.94 -19.73
C GLY A 171 0.42 7.71 -19.64
N GLY A 172 1.00 7.76 -18.43
CA GLY A 172 2.44 7.76 -18.21
C GLY A 172 2.98 6.41 -17.72
N PRO A 173 3.71 6.38 -16.58
CA PRO A 173 4.44 5.19 -16.13
C PRO A 173 3.51 4.07 -15.64
N ALA A 174 4.13 2.97 -15.22
CA ALA A 174 3.40 1.92 -14.52
C ALA A 174 2.86 2.45 -13.18
N VAL A 175 1.57 2.18 -12.92
CA VAL A 175 0.89 2.64 -11.70
C VAL A 175 -0.01 1.54 -11.13
N SER A 176 -0.33 1.66 -9.84
CA SER A 176 -1.29 0.80 -9.14
C SER A 176 -2.17 1.60 -8.18
N VAL A 177 -3.44 1.23 -8.08
CA VAL A 177 -4.35 1.67 -7.00
C VAL A 177 -4.58 0.46 -6.09
N LYS A 178 -4.32 0.60 -4.79
CA LYS A 178 -4.43 -0.48 -3.81
C LYS A 178 -5.20 -0.02 -2.60
N ALA A 179 -6.11 -0.87 -2.11
CA ALA A 179 -6.71 -0.74 -0.79
C ALA A 179 -6.03 -1.73 0.16
N TYR A 180 -5.80 -1.30 1.40
CA TYR A 180 -5.22 -2.13 2.46
C TYR A 180 -5.96 -1.89 3.78
N PHE A 181 -6.07 -2.93 4.60
CA PHE A 181 -6.68 -2.83 5.92
C PHE A 181 -5.86 -1.90 6.81
N SER A 182 -6.54 -1.01 7.52
CA SER A 182 -5.93 0.04 8.35
C SER A 182 -6.82 0.36 9.55
N ARG A 183 -6.31 1.11 10.52
CA ARG A 183 -7.05 1.58 11.71
C ARG A 183 -6.78 3.05 11.99
#